data_AF-A0A970L2I1-F1
#
_entry.id   AF-A0A970L2I1-F1
#
_cell.length_a   1.000
_cell.length_b   1.000
_cell.length_c   1.000
_cell.angle_alpha   90.00
_cell.angle_beta   90.00
_cell.angle_gamma   90.00
#
_symmetry.space_group_name_H-M   'P 1'
#
loop_
_entity.id
_entity.type
_entity.pdbx_description
1 polymer ?
#
loop_
_entity_poly.entity_id
_entity_poly.type
_entity_poly.pdbx_seq_one_letter_code
_entity_poly.pdbx_strand_id
1 'polypeptide(L)'
;MQKEKVIVIDVDRTIARERQPGQSYADLEPIWSVLYKLREYHKQGYYIILYTSREMNKYNRNVGKILARTAPVLFDWLSRYDVPYDEIHFGKPWCGTKGFYVDDKAIRPGEFARLSEDEVYQLLQDDKAALQQMEQEASPDGSAAAR
;
A
#
# COMPACT_ATOMS: atom_id res chain seq x y z
N MET A 1 7.76 10.29 -16.57
CA MET A 1 7.54 9.50 -15.33
C MET A 1 8.19 10.26 -14.19
N GLN A 2 7.41 10.63 -13.17
CA GLN A 2 7.92 11.22 -11.93
C GLN A 2 8.88 10.21 -11.27
N LYS A 3 10.11 10.60 -10.91
CA LYS A 3 11.15 9.66 -10.44
C LYS A 3 11.49 9.76 -8.95
N GLU A 4 11.07 10.81 -8.27
CA GLU A 4 11.53 11.09 -6.90
C GLU A 4 10.44 10.87 -5.85
N LYS A 5 9.29 11.52 -5.99
CA LYS A 5 8.19 11.46 -5.02
C LYS A 5 7.02 10.66 -5.59
N VAL A 6 7.03 9.36 -5.34
CA VAL A 6 5.97 8.43 -5.78
C VAL A 6 5.46 7.63 -4.59
N ILE A 7 4.15 7.59 -4.40
CA ILE A 7 3.48 6.71 -3.44
C ILE A 7 2.67 5.68 -4.23
N VAL A 8 2.96 4.40 -3.98
CA VAL A 8 2.11 3.30 -4.42
C VAL A 8 1.27 2.86 -3.23
N ILE A 9 -0.05 3.02 -3.32
CA ILE A 9 -0.97 2.79 -2.20
C ILE A 9 -2.07 1.81 -2.57
N ASP A 10 -2.38 0.90 -1.65
CA ASP A 10 -3.52 -0.02 -1.79
C ASP A 10 -4.86 0.70 -1.54
N VAL A 11 -5.95 0.11 -1.99
CA VAL A 11 -7.29 0.69 -1.84
C VAL A 11 -8.06 0.03 -0.71
N ASP A 12 -8.34 -1.28 -0.82
CA ASP A 12 -9.20 -1.99 0.13
C ASP A 12 -8.51 -2.18 1.48
N ARG A 13 -9.16 -1.78 2.58
CA ARG A 13 -8.60 -1.79 3.96
C ARG A 13 -7.33 -0.93 4.11
N THR A 14 -7.12 0.01 3.19
CA THR A 14 -6.04 1.00 3.25
C THR A 14 -6.60 2.41 3.11
N ILE A 15 -7.25 2.71 1.98
CA ILE A 15 -7.98 3.97 1.78
C ILE A 15 -9.47 3.77 2.08
N ALA A 16 -10.06 2.67 1.61
CA ALA A 16 -11.45 2.30 1.90
C ALA A 16 -11.53 1.43 3.16
N ARG A 17 -12.60 1.60 3.95
CA ARG A 17 -12.86 0.74 5.13
C ARG A 17 -13.15 -0.70 4.73
N GLU A 18 -13.08 -1.59 5.72
CA GLU A 18 -13.52 -2.98 5.54
C GLU A 18 -15.04 -3.05 5.33
N ARG A 19 -15.45 -3.85 4.35
CA ARG A 19 -16.86 -4.08 4.04
C ARG A 19 -17.54 -4.90 5.13
N GLN A 20 -18.63 -4.37 5.68
CA GLN A 20 -19.48 -5.11 6.61
C GLN A 20 -20.47 -6.03 5.87
N PRO A 21 -21.01 -7.09 6.52
CA PRO A 21 -22.04 -7.94 5.93
C PRO A 21 -23.22 -7.11 5.40
N GLY A 22 -23.62 -7.38 4.15
CA GLY A 22 -24.74 -6.68 3.50
C GLY A 22 -24.42 -5.33 2.86
N GLN A 23 -23.23 -4.75 3.07
CA GLN A 23 -22.83 -3.53 2.39
C GLN A 23 -22.33 -3.79 0.97
N SER A 24 -22.66 -2.90 0.04
CA SER A 24 -21.98 -2.83 -1.25
C SER A 24 -20.69 -2.01 -1.12
N TYR A 25 -19.85 -2.04 -2.16
CA TYR A 25 -18.64 -1.21 -2.15
C TYR A 25 -18.94 0.29 -2.24
N ALA A 26 -20.01 0.64 -2.96
CA ALA A 26 -20.42 2.02 -3.14
C ALA A 26 -20.81 2.69 -1.81
N ASP A 27 -21.14 1.89 -0.79
CA ASP A 27 -21.55 2.35 0.55
C ASP A 27 -20.36 2.54 1.51
N LEU A 28 -19.16 2.12 1.13
CA LEU A 28 -18.01 2.17 2.04
C LEU A 28 -17.54 3.61 2.25
N GLU A 29 -17.23 3.95 3.50
CA GLU A 29 -16.53 5.19 3.79
C GLU A 29 -15.01 5.00 3.69
N PRO A 30 -14.26 6.09 3.47
CA PRO A 30 -12.82 6.10 3.60
C PRO A 30 -12.36 5.84 5.05
N ILE A 31 -11.14 5.35 5.18
CA ILE A 31 -10.33 5.56 6.38
C ILE A 31 -9.86 7.01 6.33
N TRP A 32 -10.62 7.91 6.92
CA TRP A 32 -10.44 9.36 6.77
C TRP A 32 -9.02 9.86 7.07
N SER A 33 -8.36 9.30 8.09
CA SER A 33 -6.98 9.67 8.42
C SER A 33 -5.99 9.35 7.28
N VAL A 34 -6.17 8.22 6.60
CA VAL A 34 -5.35 7.84 5.43
C VAL A 34 -5.66 8.75 4.24
N LEU A 35 -6.95 9.00 3.97
CA LEU A 35 -7.34 9.87 2.84
C LEU A 35 -6.82 11.31 3.01
N TYR A 36 -6.89 11.87 4.22
CA TYR A 36 -6.36 13.20 4.49
C TYR A 36 -4.84 13.25 4.31
N LYS A 37 -4.13 12.25 4.82
CA LYS A 37 -2.68 12.14 4.63
C LYS A 37 -2.31 11.98 3.15
N LEU A 38 -3.05 11.19 2.39
CA LEU A 38 -2.83 11.02 0.95
C LEU A 38 -3.01 12.35 0.19
N ARG A 39 -4.05 13.13 0.53
CA ARG A 39 -4.25 14.48 -0.01
C ARG A 39 -3.13 15.45 0.35
N GLU A 40 -2.59 15.35 1.56
CA GLU A 40 -1.44 16.14 2.00
C GLU A 40 -0.22 15.84 1.14
N TYR A 41 0.14 14.56 0.95
CA TYR A 41 1.25 14.15 0.09
C TYR A 41 1.02 14.57 -1.37
N HIS A 42 -0.19 14.42 -1.92
CA HIS A 42 -0.50 14.87 -3.27
C HIS A 42 -0.29 16.39 -3.43
N LYS A 43 -0.70 17.21 -2.43
CA LYS A 43 -0.44 18.66 -2.42
C LYS A 43 1.05 19.00 -2.33
N GLN A 44 1.86 18.13 -1.74
CA GLN A 44 3.32 18.25 -1.69
C GLN A 44 4.00 17.79 -3.00
N GLY A 45 3.24 17.44 -4.03
CA GLY A 45 3.75 17.05 -5.34
C GLY A 45 4.12 15.57 -5.47
N TYR A 46 3.62 14.70 -4.58
CA TYR A 46 3.75 13.27 -4.78
C TYR A 46 2.86 12.79 -5.92
N TYR A 47 3.45 11.94 -6.77
CA TYR A 47 2.72 11.17 -7.76
C TYR A 47 2.09 9.95 -7.10
N ILE A 48 0.77 9.79 -7.23
CA ILE A 48 0.00 8.78 -6.50
C ILE A 48 -0.45 7.68 -7.45
N ILE A 49 0.00 6.46 -7.18
CA ILE A 49 -0.39 5.25 -7.91
C ILE A 49 -1.26 4.39 -7.00
N LEU A 50 -2.52 4.17 -7.37
CA LEU A 50 -3.38 3.20 -6.70
C LEU A 50 -3.05 1.80 -7.22
N TYR A 51 -2.67 0.87 -6.35
CA TYR A 51 -2.38 -0.52 -6.74
C TYR A 51 -3.23 -1.50 -5.95
N THR A 52 -4.23 -2.08 -6.63
CA THR A 52 -5.31 -2.81 -5.96
C THR A 52 -5.42 -4.28 -6.36
N SER A 53 -5.65 -5.14 -5.37
CA SER A 53 -5.96 -6.57 -5.56
C SER A 53 -7.47 -6.85 -5.56
N ARG A 54 -8.29 -5.80 -5.73
CA ARG A 54 -9.74 -5.89 -5.65
C ARG A 54 -10.32 -6.91 -6.61
N GLU A 55 -11.17 -7.79 -6.08
CA GLU A 55 -11.82 -8.90 -6.78
C GLU A 55 -10.87 -9.89 -7.51
N MET A 56 -9.56 -9.84 -7.24
CA MET A 56 -8.57 -10.80 -7.79
C MET A 56 -8.88 -12.25 -7.40
N ASN A 57 -9.29 -12.49 -6.17
CA ASN A 57 -9.71 -13.83 -5.74
C ASN A 57 -11.01 -14.27 -6.45
N LYS A 58 -12.02 -13.39 -6.46
CA LYS A 58 -13.35 -13.66 -7.02
C LYS A 58 -13.32 -14.00 -8.51
N TYR A 59 -12.50 -13.29 -9.29
CA TYR A 59 -12.40 -13.50 -10.73
C TYR A 59 -11.22 -14.37 -11.15
N ASN A 60 -10.67 -15.16 -10.24
CA ASN A 60 -9.53 -16.05 -10.50
C ASN A 60 -8.39 -15.33 -11.25
N ARG A 61 -8.04 -14.13 -10.77
CA ARG A 61 -6.97 -13.27 -11.29
C ARG A 61 -7.16 -12.78 -12.74
N ASN A 62 -8.36 -12.92 -13.31
CA ASN A 62 -8.67 -12.42 -14.65
C ASN A 62 -8.87 -10.89 -14.62
N VAL A 63 -7.82 -10.15 -14.92
CA VAL A 63 -7.82 -8.67 -14.92
C VAL A 63 -8.84 -8.09 -15.89
N GLY A 64 -9.06 -8.70 -17.06
CA GLY A 64 -10.07 -8.23 -18.02
C GLY A 64 -11.50 -8.25 -17.44
N LYS A 65 -11.85 -9.32 -16.71
CA LYS A 65 -13.15 -9.39 -16.00
C LYS A 65 -13.23 -8.38 -14.86
N ILE A 66 -12.14 -8.17 -14.12
CA ILE A 66 -12.07 -7.19 -13.03
C ILE A 66 -12.32 -5.79 -13.59
N LEU A 67 -11.61 -5.41 -14.66
CA LEU A 67 -11.80 -4.11 -15.32
C LEU A 67 -13.26 -3.93 -15.77
N ALA A 68 -13.84 -4.93 -16.44
CA ALA A 68 -15.19 -4.85 -16.96
C ALA A 68 -16.30 -4.78 -15.89
N ARG A 69 -16.04 -5.26 -14.66
CA ARG A 69 -17.09 -5.40 -13.62
C ARG A 69 -16.85 -4.59 -12.35
N THR A 70 -15.59 -4.32 -12.03
CA THR A 70 -15.16 -3.73 -10.75
C THR A 70 -14.74 -2.28 -10.92
N ALA A 71 -14.06 -1.96 -12.04
CA ALA A 71 -13.49 -0.63 -12.24
C ALA A 71 -14.54 0.50 -12.22
N PRO A 72 -15.73 0.39 -12.83
CA PRO A 72 -16.73 1.47 -12.78
C PRO A 72 -17.12 1.85 -11.36
N VAL A 73 -17.43 0.86 -10.52
CA VAL A 73 -17.82 1.09 -9.12
C VAL A 73 -16.67 1.69 -8.31
N LEU A 74 -15.43 1.28 -8.58
CA LEU A 74 -14.27 1.87 -7.92
C LEU A 74 -14.04 3.32 -8.35
N PHE A 75 -14.16 3.64 -9.64
CA PHE A 75 -14.01 5.01 -10.13
C PHE A 75 -15.09 5.95 -9.58
N ASP A 76 -16.34 5.50 -9.52
CA ASP A 76 -17.42 6.27 -8.90
C ASP A 76 -17.12 6.54 -7.42
N TRP A 77 -16.59 5.55 -6.70
CA TRP A 77 -16.19 5.69 -5.30
C TRP A 77 -15.03 6.68 -5.12
N LEU A 78 -13.97 6.56 -5.94
CA LEU A 78 -12.82 7.45 -5.92
C LEU A 78 -13.23 8.90 -6.20
N SER A 79 -14.11 9.11 -7.18
CA SER A 79 -14.66 10.43 -7.51
C SER A 79 -15.53 10.99 -6.39
N ARG A 80 -16.44 10.17 -5.83
CA ARG A 80 -17.33 10.57 -4.72
C ARG A 80 -16.56 11.09 -3.52
N TYR A 81 -15.45 10.45 -3.17
CA TYR A 81 -14.64 10.80 -2.02
C TYR A 81 -13.46 11.68 -2.36
N ASP A 82 -13.32 12.17 -3.59
CA ASP A 82 -12.23 13.04 -4.05
C ASP A 82 -10.86 12.49 -3.59
N VAL A 83 -10.60 11.23 -3.97
CA VAL A 83 -9.36 10.52 -3.70
C VAL A 83 -8.36 10.92 -4.80
N PRO A 84 -7.22 11.54 -4.46
CA PRO A 84 -6.25 11.94 -5.47
C PRO A 84 -5.48 10.71 -5.98
N TYR A 85 -5.31 10.61 -7.29
CA TYR A 85 -4.43 9.65 -7.95
C TYR A 85 -4.06 10.12 -9.35
N ASP A 86 -2.88 9.73 -9.81
CA ASP A 86 -2.38 9.96 -11.16
C ASP A 86 -2.46 8.68 -12.01
N GLU A 87 -2.27 7.52 -11.38
CA GLU A 87 -2.35 6.20 -12.01
C GLU A 87 -3.15 5.22 -11.15
N ILE A 88 -3.77 4.24 -11.82
CA ILE A 88 -4.41 3.10 -11.15
C ILE A 88 -4.02 1.80 -11.85
N HIS A 89 -3.45 0.89 -11.07
CA HIS A 89 -3.07 -0.44 -11.48
C HIS A 89 -3.99 -1.48 -10.82
N PHE A 90 -4.76 -2.16 -11.64
CA PHE A 90 -5.43 -3.39 -11.25
C PHE A 90 -4.49 -4.57 -11.41
N GLY A 91 -4.73 -5.64 -10.66
CA GLY A 91 -3.97 -6.87 -10.82
C GLY A 91 -2.90 -7.11 -9.76
N LYS A 92 -2.90 -6.33 -8.65
CA LYS A 92 -2.02 -6.61 -7.51
C LYS A 92 -2.22 -8.07 -7.06
N PRO A 93 -1.15 -8.88 -6.94
CA PRO A 93 -1.27 -10.28 -6.55
C PRO A 93 -1.98 -10.42 -5.20
N TRP A 94 -3.06 -11.20 -5.15
CA TRP A 94 -3.73 -11.50 -3.89
C TRP A 94 -2.90 -12.49 -3.08
N CYS A 95 -2.39 -12.07 -1.92
CA CYS A 95 -1.53 -12.86 -1.04
C CYS A 95 -2.27 -13.96 -0.26
N GLY A 96 -3.58 -14.13 -0.46
CA GLY A 96 -4.39 -15.11 0.27
C GLY A 96 -4.88 -14.58 1.61
N THR A 97 -5.56 -15.45 2.38
CA THR A 97 -6.12 -15.09 3.69
C THR A 97 -5.09 -15.08 4.83
N LYS A 98 -3.96 -15.78 4.65
CA LYS A 98 -2.88 -15.93 5.63
C LYS A 98 -1.52 -15.41 5.13
N GLY A 99 -1.48 -14.82 3.94
CA GLY A 99 -0.25 -14.24 3.39
C GLY A 99 -0.16 -12.75 3.64
N PHE A 100 1.01 -12.20 3.35
CA PHE A 100 1.39 -10.80 3.56
C PHE A 100 2.33 -10.34 2.44
N TYR A 101 2.53 -9.04 2.34
CA TYR A 101 3.53 -8.44 1.45
C TYR A 101 4.80 -8.15 2.26
N VAL A 102 5.96 -8.31 1.64
CA VAL A 102 7.29 -7.99 2.20
C VAL A 102 8.00 -7.11 1.18
N ASP A 103 8.42 -5.93 1.60
CA ASP A 103 8.99 -4.89 0.73
C ASP A 103 9.76 -3.89 1.61
N ASP A 104 10.97 -3.50 1.21
CA ASP A 104 11.87 -2.62 1.96
C ASP A 104 11.38 -1.16 2.03
N LYS A 105 10.40 -0.79 1.20
CA LYS A 105 9.79 0.55 1.17
C LYS A 105 8.33 0.54 1.58
N ALA A 106 7.83 -0.56 2.13
CA ALA A 106 6.45 -0.64 2.60
C ALA A 106 6.30 -0.07 4.02
N ILE A 107 5.24 0.71 4.19
CA ILE A 107 4.71 1.12 5.50
C ILE A 107 3.23 0.75 5.57
N ARG A 108 2.73 0.47 6.77
CA ARG A 108 1.33 0.09 6.99
C ARG A 108 0.41 1.32 6.99
N PRO A 109 -0.89 1.16 6.70
CA PRO A 109 -1.82 2.30 6.64
C PRO A 109 -1.88 3.13 7.93
N GLY A 110 -1.73 2.49 9.10
CA GLY A 110 -1.67 3.17 10.40
C GLY A 110 -0.38 3.98 10.61
N GLU A 111 0.76 3.49 10.11
CA GLU A 111 2.03 4.22 10.12
C GLU A 111 1.94 5.40 9.15
N PHE A 112 1.47 5.17 7.92
CA PHE A 112 1.25 6.22 6.93
C PHE A 112 0.37 7.35 7.49
N ALA A 113 -0.77 7.03 8.09
CA ALA A 113 -1.70 8.04 8.61
C ALA A 113 -1.14 8.88 9.77
N ARG A 114 -0.21 8.35 10.56
CA ARG A 114 0.22 8.95 11.84
C ARG A 114 1.61 9.60 11.76
N LEU A 115 2.49 9.09 10.92
CA LEU A 115 3.86 9.59 10.79
C LEU A 115 3.95 10.77 9.81
N SER A 116 4.90 11.65 10.08
CA SER A 116 5.38 12.68 9.13
C SER A 116 6.28 12.06 8.05
N GLU A 117 6.60 12.83 7.00
CA GLU A 117 7.50 12.40 5.92
C GLU A 117 8.89 12.00 6.46
N ASP A 118 9.45 12.82 7.35
CA ASP A 118 10.75 12.54 7.98
C ASP A 118 10.72 11.29 8.86
N GLU A 119 9.65 11.08 9.63
CA GLU A 119 9.48 9.87 10.44
C GLU A 119 9.30 8.61 9.59
N VAL A 120 8.65 8.71 8.42
CA VAL A 120 8.59 7.60 7.46
C VAL A 120 9.97 7.28 6.94
N TYR A 121 10.77 8.28 6.55
CA TYR A 121 12.13 8.04 6.09
C TYR A 121 13.02 7.45 7.17
N GLN A 122 12.90 7.91 8.42
CA GLN A 122 13.63 7.34 9.54
C GLN A 122 13.24 5.87 9.76
N LEU A 123 11.94 5.55 9.77
CA LEU A 123 11.46 4.17 9.92
C LEU A 123 12.08 3.22 8.88
N LEU A 124 12.12 3.64 7.62
CA LEU A 124 12.69 2.82 6.54
C LEU A 124 14.22 2.70 6.64
N GLN A 125 14.91 3.74 7.11
CA GLN A 125 16.35 3.69 7.34
C GLN A 125 16.71 2.78 8.51
N ASP A 126 15.93 2.81 9.59
CA ASP A 126 16.12 1.97 10.76
C ASP A 126 15.95 0.48 10.41
N ASP A 127 14.91 0.13 9.64
CA ASP A 127 14.68 -1.24 9.17
C ASP A 127 15.86 -1.75 8.31
N LYS A 128 16.33 -0.89 7.38
CA LYS A 128 17.51 -1.20 6.56
C LYS A 128 18.78 -1.40 7.40
N ALA A 129 19.01 -0.55 8.40
CA ALA A 129 20.18 -0.66 9.28
C ALA A 129 20.12 -1.94 10.13
N ALA A 130 18.94 -2.28 10.66
CA ALA A 130 18.72 -3.52 11.39
C ALA A 130 19.01 -4.75 10.51
N LEU A 131 18.55 -4.76 9.25
CA LEU A 131 18.84 -5.84 8.31
C LEU A 131 20.35 -5.98 8.05
N GLN A 132 21.06 -4.87 7.84
CA GLN A 132 22.51 -4.86 7.63
C GLN A 132 23.28 -5.39 8.85
N GLN A 133 22.82 -5.07 10.06
CA GLN A 133 23.41 -5.61 11.28
C GLN A 133 23.23 -7.12 11.35
N MET A 134 22.03 -7.63 11.06
CA MET A 134 21.77 -9.07 11.01
C MET A 134 22.65 -9.79 9.97
N GLU A 135 22.88 -9.17 8.81
CA GLU A 135 23.76 -9.71 7.77
C GLU A 135 25.23 -9.80 8.24
N GLN A 136 25.70 -8.81 8.99
CA GLN A 136 27.06 -8.81 9.56
C GLN A 136 27.23 -9.91 10.62
N GLU A 137 26.20 -10.13 11.44
CA GLU A 137 26.18 -11.17 12.48
C GLU A 137 26.02 -12.59 11.92
N ALA A 138 25.34 -12.73 10.78
CA ALA A 138 25.14 -14.01 10.09
C ALA A 138 26.35 -14.43 9.23
N SER A 139 27.38 -13.60 9.11
CA SER A 139 28.53 -13.86 8.26
C SER A 139 29.44 -14.96 8.85
N PRO A 140 29.80 -16.03 8.09
CA PRO A 140 30.46 -17.23 8.63
C PRO A 140 31.85 -17.03 9.26
N ASP A 141 32.49 -15.87 9.07
CA ASP A 141 33.88 -15.64 9.52
C ASP A 141 34.00 -15.26 11.02
N GLY A 142 32.90 -15.33 11.76
CA GLY A 142 32.86 -15.08 13.22
C GLY A 142 33.25 -16.25 14.13
N SER A 143 33.74 -17.39 13.61
CA SER A 143 34.21 -18.53 14.43
C SER A 143 35.64 -18.99 14.14
N ALA A 144 36.56 -18.07 13.89
CA ALA A 144 37.99 -18.36 13.90
C ALA A 144 38.75 -17.40 14.84
N ALA A 145 38.55 -17.52 16.15
CA ALA A 145 39.56 -17.29 17.20
C ALA A 145 38.94 -17.31 18.62
N ALA A 146 38.57 -18.48 19.11
CA ALA A 146 38.70 -18.77 20.54
C ALA A 146 39.74 -19.87 20.65
N ARG A 147 40.78 -19.56 21.44
CA ARG A 147 42.01 -20.32 21.67
C ARG A 147 41.76 -21.68 22.31
#